data_AF-A0A1Q5S6N0-F1
#
_entry.id   AF-A0A1Q5S6N0-F1
#
_cell.length_a   1.000
_cell.length_b   1.000
_cell.length_c   1.000
_cell.angle_alpha   90.00
_cell.angle_beta   90.00
_cell.angle_gamma   90.00
#
_symmetry.space_group_name_H-M   'P 1'
#
loop_
_entity.id
_entity.type
_entity.pdbx_description
1 polymer ?
#
loop_
_entity_poly.entity_id
_entity_poly.type
_entity_poly.pdbx_seq_one_letter_code
_entity_poly.pdbx_strand_id
1 'polypeptide(L)'
;MASAREIHAVSSDPVKVRNLAVSLLAMAKVAESIFSEWELIFLRDLADQSAKVIALKPKERKDLKFSGRRADVLLALRDFRLTTRQAEKLFEIRDSVTSHSDIGGISVRNLINRCYEARSELLDGDYEFVERLWKSGVSELQTPALMRLKRCSIQLGELESYV
;
A
#
# COMPACT_ATOMS: atom_id res chain seq x y z
N MET A 1 -2.50 0.82 -7.15
CA MET A 1 -2.57 -0.61 -6.80
C MET A 1 -1.22 -1.23 -7.07
N ALA A 2 -0.65 -1.90 -6.08
CA ALA A 2 0.60 -2.65 -6.27
C ALA A 2 0.44 -3.69 -7.39
N SER A 3 1.47 -3.85 -8.22
CA SER A 3 1.43 -4.85 -9.29
C SER A 3 1.41 -6.26 -8.70
N ALA A 4 0.84 -7.24 -9.42
CA ALA A 4 0.87 -8.65 -9.00
C ALA A 4 2.32 -9.15 -8.74
N ARG A 5 3.30 -8.60 -9.48
CA ARG A 5 4.73 -8.85 -9.26
C ARG A 5 5.22 -8.27 -7.94
N GLU A 6 4.86 -7.04 -7.59
CA GLU A 6 5.19 -6.43 -6.30
C GLU A 6 4.54 -7.17 -5.14
N ILE A 7 3.27 -7.55 -5.28
CA ILE A 7 2.52 -8.32 -4.28
C ILE A 7 3.25 -9.64 -4.02
N HIS A 8 3.66 -10.35 -5.07
CA HIS A 8 4.42 -11.59 -4.94
C HIS A 8 5.81 -11.37 -4.32
N ALA A 9 6.51 -10.30 -4.70
CA ALA A 9 7.86 -10.01 -4.23
C ALA A 9 7.91 -9.62 -2.74
N VAL A 10 6.89 -8.90 -2.25
CA VAL A 10 6.79 -8.54 -0.83
C VAL A 10 6.23 -9.69 -0.01
N SER A 11 5.17 -10.37 -0.48
CA SER A 11 4.55 -11.48 0.27
C SER A 11 5.50 -12.65 0.56
N SER A 12 6.56 -12.82 -0.22
CA SER A 12 7.50 -13.93 -0.08
C SER A 12 8.76 -13.56 0.73
N ASP A 13 8.93 -12.30 1.13
CA ASP A 13 10.14 -11.81 1.78
C ASP A 13 9.82 -11.26 3.19
N PRO A 14 10.19 -11.98 4.26
CA PRO A 14 9.90 -11.56 5.64
C PRO A 14 10.57 -10.24 6.02
N VAL A 15 11.71 -9.89 5.42
CA VAL A 15 12.38 -8.61 5.69
C VAL A 15 11.56 -7.47 5.10
N LYS A 16 11.07 -7.62 3.87
CA LYS A 16 10.22 -6.61 3.22
C LYS A 16 8.87 -6.44 3.92
N VAL A 17 8.21 -7.53 4.31
CA VAL A 17 6.96 -7.47 5.08
C VAL A 17 7.17 -6.74 6.40
N ARG A 18 8.23 -7.10 7.14
CA ARG A 18 8.55 -6.46 8.42
C ARG A 18 8.78 -4.97 8.25
N ASN A 19 9.65 -4.59 7.31
CA ASN A 19 10.00 -3.19 7.10
C ASN A 19 8.78 -2.36 6.71
N LEU A 20 7.91 -2.90 5.84
CA LEU A 20 6.67 -2.23 5.46
C LEU A 20 5.73 -2.09 6.66
N ALA A 21 5.47 -3.16 7.40
CA ALA A 21 4.58 -3.12 8.57
C ALA A 21 5.08 -2.15 9.66
N VAL A 22 6.39 -2.16 9.95
CA VAL A 22 7.00 -1.24 10.92
C VAL A 22 6.92 0.21 10.45
N SER A 23 7.13 0.47 9.15
CA SER A 23 7.00 1.83 8.60
C SER A 23 5.59 2.38 8.75
N LEU A 24 4.57 1.55 8.49
CA LEU A 24 3.15 1.93 8.64
C LEU A 24 2.78 2.17 10.11
N LEU A 25 3.27 1.33 11.01
CA LEU A 25 3.12 1.54 12.46
C LEU A 25 3.81 2.82 12.95
N ALA A 26 4.94 3.21 12.35
CA ALA A 26 5.59 4.47 12.67
C ALA A 26 4.76 5.67 12.22
N MET A 27 4.16 5.61 11.02
CA MET A 27 3.24 6.64 10.53
C MET A 27 2.00 6.76 11.44
N ALA A 28 1.49 5.64 11.96
CA ALA A 28 0.37 5.63 12.91
C ALA A 28 0.64 6.40 14.21
N LYS A 29 1.91 6.56 14.60
CA LYS A 29 2.28 7.36 15.78
C LYS A 29 2.30 8.86 15.50
N VAL A 30 2.50 9.24 14.24
CA VAL A 30 2.64 10.65 13.82
C VAL A 30 1.29 11.22 13.42
N ALA A 31 0.41 10.39 12.84
CA ALA A 31 -0.89 10.82 12.39
C ALA A 31 -1.99 10.14 13.21
N GLU A 32 -2.63 10.92 14.09
CA GLU A 32 -3.76 10.46 14.87
C GLU A 32 -4.91 10.01 13.95
N SER A 33 -5.49 8.85 14.26
CA SER A 33 -6.72 8.32 13.65
C SER A 33 -6.67 7.91 12.17
N ILE A 34 -5.49 7.72 11.55
CA ILE A 34 -5.42 7.22 10.16
C ILE A 34 -5.76 5.72 10.04
N PHE A 35 -5.45 4.94 11.07
CA PHE A 35 -5.59 3.48 11.05
C PHE A 35 -6.73 3.04 11.98
N SER A 36 -7.48 2.04 11.55
CA SER A 36 -8.42 1.34 12.45
C SER A 36 -7.68 0.49 13.49
N GLU A 37 -8.33 0.20 14.61
CA GLU A 37 -7.78 -0.66 15.66
C GLU A 37 -7.36 -2.04 15.11
N TRP A 38 -8.18 -2.62 14.22
CA TRP A 38 -7.88 -3.87 13.56
C TRP A 38 -6.66 -3.79 12.63
N GLU A 39 -6.49 -2.69 11.88
CA GLU A 39 -5.30 -2.49 11.03
C GLU A 39 -4.02 -2.37 11.87
N LEU A 40 -4.09 -1.74 13.05
CA LEU A 40 -2.96 -1.67 13.97
C LEU A 40 -2.58 -3.05 14.52
N ILE A 41 -3.56 -3.88 14.88
CA ILE A 41 -3.34 -5.26 15.33
C ILE A 41 -2.72 -6.08 14.18
N PHE A 42 -3.30 -5.99 12.98
CA PHE A 42 -2.81 -6.66 11.79
C PHE A 42 -1.34 -6.33 11.48
N LEU A 43 -0.96 -5.05 11.54
CA LEU A 43 0.42 -4.62 11.27
C LEU A 43 1.40 -5.10 12.37
N ARG A 44 0.98 -5.11 13.65
CA ARG A 44 1.80 -5.62 14.76
C ARG A 44 2.05 -7.13 14.61
N ASP A 45 0.99 -7.89 14.34
CA ASP A 45 1.08 -9.33 14.14
C ASP A 45 2.02 -9.68 12.99
N LEU A 46 1.94 -8.95 11.87
CA LEU A 46 2.84 -9.11 10.73
C LEU A 46 4.30 -8.80 11.10
N ALA A 47 4.55 -7.71 11.82
CA ALA A 47 5.89 -7.32 12.26
C ALA A 47 6.50 -8.37 13.21
N ASP A 48 5.70 -8.93 14.12
CA ASP A 48 6.14 -9.93 15.08
C ASP A 48 6.39 -11.30 14.44
N GLN A 49 5.49 -11.76 13.56
CA GLN A 49 5.65 -13.01 12.82
C GLN A 49 6.90 -12.96 11.93
N SER A 50 7.09 -11.85 11.20
CA SER A 50 8.27 -11.67 10.35
C SER A 50 9.56 -11.56 11.15
N ALA A 51 9.56 -10.88 12.31
CA ALA A 51 10.73 -10.80 13.20
C ALA A 51 11.13 -12.18 13.74
N LYS A 52 10.17 -13.01 14.14
CA LYS A 52 10.41 -14.40 14.57
C LYS A 52 11.09 -15.22 13.46
N VAL A 53 10.66 -15.06 12.21
CA VAL A 53 11.25 -15.76 11.05
C VAL A 53 12.69 -15.30 10.77
N ILE A 54 12.96 -14.00 10.89
CA ILE A 54 14.29 -13.40 10.68
C ILE A 54 15.26 -13.85 11.77
N ALA A 55 14.82 -13.98 13.02
CA ALA A 55 15.66 -14.33 14.16
C ALA A 55 16.16 -15.80 14.17
N LEU A 56 15.59 -16.68 13.34
CA LEU A 56 15.94 -18.11 13.30
C LEU A 56 17.30 -18.35 12.61
N LYS A 57 18.29 -18.92 13.31
CA LYS A 57 19.63 -19.21 12.75
C LYS A 57 19.61 -20.37 11.74
N PRO A 58 20.54 -20.40 10.75
CA PRO A 58 20.62 -21.49 9.77
C PRO A 58 20.83 -22.90 10.34
N LYS A 59 21.58 -23.03 11.45
CA LYS A 59 21.80 -24.30 12.16
C LYS A 59 20.57 -24.77 12.93
N GLU A 60 19.89 -23.85 13.62
CA GLU A 60 18.62 -24.11 14.31
C GLU A 60 17.54 -24.58 13.32
N ARG A 61 17.49 -24.03 12.09
CA ARG A 61 16.62 -24.51 11.01
C ARG A 61 16.90 -25.97 10.57
N LYS A 62 18.14 -26.45 10.71
CA LYS A 62 18.55 -27.85 10.43
C LYS A 62 18.31 -28.78 11.63
N ASP A 63 18.48 -28.31 12.86
CA ASP A 63 18.26 -29.14 14.07
C ASP A 63 16.77 -29.26 14.40
N LEU A 64 15.99 -28.20 14.13
CA LEU A 64 14.53 -28.22 14.19
C LEU A 64 13.90 -29.18 13.20
N LYS A 65 14.59 -29.56 12.11
CA LYS A 65 14.14 -30.64 11.24
C LYS A 65 13.95 -31.92 12.08
N PHE A 66 14.81 -32.32 12.99
CA PHE A 66 14.70 -33.69 13.52
C PHE A 66 13.91 -33.85 14.84
N SER A 67 13.25 -32.81 15.36
CA SER A 67 12.46 -32.87 16.61
C SER A 67 10.96 -32.72 16.38
N GLY A 68 10.09 -33.30 17.23
CA GLY A 68 8.62 -33.21 17.13
C GLY A 68 8.02 -31.79 17.10
N ARG A 69 8.82 -30.75 17.41
CA ARG A 69 8.50 -29.32 17.18
C ARG A 69 8.64 -28.89 15.70
N ARG A 70 8.92 -29.83 14.78
CA ARG A 70 9.08 -29.64 13.33
C ARG A 70 7.85 -29.03 12.69
N ALA A 71 6.65 -29.45 13.09
CA ALA A 71 5.41 -29.03 12.45
C ALA A 71 5.18 -27.52 12.68
N ASP A 72 5.24 -27.06 13.92
CA ASP A 72 4.92 -25.67 14.28
C ASP A 72 5.94 -24.67 13.70
N VAL A 73 7.23 -25.05 13.69
CA VAL A 73 8.29 -24.17 13.19
C VAL A 73 8.47 -24.29 11.66
N LEU A 74 8.21 -25.45 11.04
CA LEU A 74 8.13 -25.53 9.58
C LEU A 74 6.83 -24.94 9.03
N LEU A 75 5.70 -24.97 9.73
CA LEU A 75 4.52 -24.16 9.38
C LEU A 75 4.90 -22.66 9.45
N ALA A 76 5.55 -22.22 10.52
CA ALA A 76 5.97 -20.82 10.66
C ALA A 76 7.01 -20.37 9.60
N LEU A 77 7.92 -21.26 9.15
CA LEU A 77 8.99 -20.94 8.18
C LEU A 77 8.65 -21.24 6.71
N ARG A 78 7.83 -22.27 6.43
CA ARG A 78 7.44 -22.67 5.08
C ARG A 78 6.25 -21.87 4.58
N ASP A 79 5.38 -21.42 5.49
CA ASP A 79 4.14 -20.72 5.17
C ASP A 79 4.11 -19.25 5.63
N PHE A 80 5.26 -18.62 5.94
CA PHE A 80 5.31 -17.16 6.18
C PHE A 80 4.75 -16.34 5.00
N ARG A 81 4.70 -16.96 3.82
CA ARG A 81 4.13 -16.35 2.63
C ARG A 81 2.75 -15.79 2.94
N LEU A 82 2.64 -14.46 2.87
CA LEU A 82 1.35 -13.80 3.06
C LEU A 82 0.36 -14.40 2.06
N THR A 83 -0.84 -14.70 2.53
CA THR A 83 -1.94 -14.98 1.61
C THR A 83 -2.14 -13.77 0.69
N THR A 84 -2.66 -13.99 -0.51
CA THR A 84 -2.94 -12.91 -1.47
C THR A 84 -3.74 -11.79 -0.81
N ARG A 85 -4.77 -12.14 -0.03
CA ARG A 85 -5.61 -11.18 0.70
C ARG A 85 -4.86 -10.39 1.79
N GLN A 86 -3.95 -11.03 2.52
CA GLN A 86 -3.11 -10.33 3.51
C GLN A 86 -2.14 -9.36 2.82
N ALA A 87 -1.54 -9.78 1.70
CA ALA A 87 -0.66 -8.92 0.93
C ALA A 87 -1.44 -7.73 0.34
N GLU A 88 -2.59 -7.96 -0.28
CA GLU A 88 -3.50 -6.92 -0.77
C GLU A 88 -3.85 -5.93 0.34
N LYS A 89 -4.29 -6.41 1.51
CA LYS A 89 -4.62 -5.55 2.64
C LYS A 89 -3.44 -4.70 3.10
N LEU A 90 -2.23 -5.28 3.15
CA LEU A 90 -1.02 -4.53 3.50
C LEU A 90 -0.72 -3.40 2.50
N PHE A 91 -0.94 -3.65 1.21
CA PHE A 91 -0.79 -2.63 0.17
C PHE A 91 -1.91 -1.59 0.19
N GLU A 92 -3.14 -1.97 0.50
CA GLU A 92 -4.25 -1.02 0.72
C GLU A 92 -3.92 -0.04 1.85
N ILE A 93 -3.42 -0.56 2.98
CA ILE A 93 -3.01 0.26 4.13
C ILE A 93 -1.83 1.16 3.76
N ARG A 94 -0.88 0.69 2.95
CA ARG A 94 0.21 1.54 2.46
C ARG A 94 -0.31 2.65 1.57
N ASP A 95 -1.15 2.28 0.60
CA ASP A 95 -1.66 3.17 -0.42
C ASP A 95 -2.57 4.26 0.17
N SER A 96 -3.29 3.96 1.27
CA SER A 96 -4.11 4.94 2.01
C SER A 96 -3.30 5.98 2.77
N VAL A 97 -2.02 5.76 3.04
CA VAL A 97 -1.17 6.71 3.78
C VAL A 97 -0.13 7.38 2.88
N THR A 98 0.23 6.73 1.78
CA THR A 98 1.18 7.29 0.82
C THR A 98 0.54 8.45 0.06
N SER A 99 1.01 9.66 0.32
CA SER A 99 0.61 10.88 -0.37
C SER A 99 1.63 11.18 -1.49
N HIS A 100 1.11 11.54 -2.66
CA HIS A 100 1.91 11.88 -3.83
C HIS A 100 1.62 13.32 -4.24
N SER A 101 2.65 14.08 -4.55
CA SER A 101 2.57 15.47 -5.01
C SER A 101 2.69 15.60 -6.52
N ASP A 102 3.08 14.53 -7.22
CA ASP A 102 3.28 14.49 -8.66
C ASP A 102 2.78 13.19 -9.32
N ILE A 103 2.45 13.28 -10.62
CA ILE A 103 2.14 12.15 -11.50
C ILE A 103 2.91 12.38 -12.81
N GLY A 104 3.91 11.55 -13.08
CA GLY A 104 4.67 11.64 -14.33
C GLY A 104 5.40 12.96 -14.55
N GLY A 105 5.85 13.61 -13.47
CA GLY A 105 6.49 14.93 -13.54
C GLY A 105 5.53 16.12 -13.60
N ILE A 106 4.21 15.90 -13.59
CA ILE A 106 3.20 16.95 -13.48
C ILE A 106 2.72 17.01 -12.02
N SER A 107 2.77 18.20 -11.41
CA SER A 107 2.26 18.37 -10.05
C SER A 107 0.75 18.06 -9.98
N VAL A 108 0.34 17.38 -8.93
CA VAL A 108 -1.07 17.02 -8.66
C VAL A 108 -1.99 18.25 -8.68
N ARG A 109 -1.55 19.37 -8.12
CA ARG A 109 -2.31 20.62 -8.13
C ARG A 109 -2.62 21.11 -9.56
N ASN A 110 -1.63 21.07 -10.45
CA ASN A 110 -1.83 21.45 -11.84
C ASN A 110 -2.79 20.49 -12.56
N LEU A 111 -2.68 19.18 -12.31
CA LEU A 111 -3.62 18.21 -12.89
C LEU A 111 -5.06 18.43 -12.41
N ILE A 112 -5.26 18.71 -11.12
CA ILE A 112 -6.59 19.02 -10.57
C ILE A 112 -7.18 20.26 -11.28
N ASN A 113 -6.39 21.31 -11.49
CA ASN A 113 -6.85 22.51 -12.17
C ASN A 113 -7.27 22.22 -13.61
N ARG A 114 -6.43 21.50 -14.38
CA ARG A 114 -6.76 21.15 -15.77
C ARG A 114 -7.99 20.26 -15.86
N CYS A 115 -8.10 19.26 -14.99
CA CYS A 115 -9.30 18.42 -14.92
C CYS A 115 -10.55 19.21 -14.50
N TYR A 116 -10.41 20.24 -13.66
CA TYR A 116 -11.52 21.10 -13.26
C TYR A 116 -11.99 22.00 -14.42
N GLU A 117 -11.05 22.52 -15.21
CA GLU A 117 -11.37 23.33 -16.39
C GLU A 117 -12.13 22.52 -17.45
N ALA A 118 -11.69 21.28 -17.71
CA ALA A 118 -12.32 20.36 -18.67
C ALA A 118 -13.42 19.46 -18.05
N ARG A 119 -13.87 19.75 -16.81
CA ARG A 119 -14.76 18.86 -16.03
C ARG A 119 -16.09 18.51 -16.71
N SER A 120 -16.55 19.34 -17.65
CA SER A 120 -17.80 19.13 -18.40
C SER A 120 -17.76 17.89 -19.31
N GLU A 121 -16.57 17.35 -19.57
CA GLU A 121 -16.34 16.16 -20.41
C GLU A 121 -16.14 14.87 -19.58
N LEU A 122 -16.19 14.97 -18.24
CA LEU A 122 -16.09 13.82 -17.34
C LEU A 122 -17.42 13.06 -17.22
N LEU A 123 -17.33 11.76 -16.92
CA LEU A 123 -18.49 10.91 -16.66
C LEU A 123 -19.15 11.25 -15.32
N ASP A 124 -20.43 10.89 -15.18
CA ASP A 124 -21.21 11.11 -13.97
C ASP A 124 -20.51 10.55 -12.72
N GLY A 125 -20.34 11.40 -11.71
CA GLY A 125 -19.67 11.10 -10.44
C GLY A 125 -18.18 11.45 -10.37
N ASP A 126 -17.47 11.56 -11.51
CA ASP A 126 -16.07 12.03 -11.53
C ASP A 126 -15.97 13.56 -11.53
N TYR A 127 -16.99 14.25 -12.07
CA TYR A 127 -17.18 15.70 -11.92
C TYR A 127 -17.16 16.15 -10.44
N GLU A 128 -17.99 15.55 -9.59
CA GLU A 128 -18.09 15.91 -8.17
C GLU A 128 -16.82 15.61 -7.38
N PHE A 129 -16.07 14.61 -7.82
CA PHE A 129 -14.77 14.28 -7.24
C PHE A 129 -13.75 15.37 -7.54
N VAL A 130 -13.59 15.76 -8.81
CA VAL A 130 -12.65 16.82 -9.22
C VAL A 130 -13.04 18.17 -8.63
N GLU A 131 -14.34 18.51 -8.58
CA GLU A 131 -14.81 19.75 -7.96
C GLU A 131 -14.46 19.81 -6.47
N ARG A 132 -14.62 18.70 -5.73
CA ARG A 132 -14.23 18.64 -4.30
C ARG A 132 -12.73 18.82 -4.11
N LEU A 133 -11.91 18.20 -4.97
CA LEU A 133 -10.45 18.35 -4.92
C LEU A 133 -9.99 19.77 -5.22
N TRP A 134 -10.63 20.42 -6.21
CA TRP A 134 -10.32 21.81 -6.54
C TRP A 134 -10.70 22.76 -5.40
N LYS A 135 -11.88 22.58 -4.80
CA LYS A 135 -12.35 23.38 -3.65
C LYS A 135 -11.46 23.21 -2.41
N SER A 136 -10.93 22.01 -2.17
CA SER A 136 -10.05 21.76 -1.03
C SER A 136 -8.62 22.32 -1.23
N GLY A 137 -8.22 22.61 -2.47
CA GLY A 137 -6.92 23.20 -2.79
C GLY A 137 -5.72 22.29 -2.49
N VAL A 138 -5.95 20.98 -2.39
CA VAL A 138 -4.92 20.00 -2.05
C VAL A 138 -3.83 19.94 -3.12
N SER A 139 -2.58 19.92 -2.68
CA SER A 139 -1.41 19.73 -3.55
C SER A 139 -0.88 18.30 -3.55
N GLU A 140 -1.41 17.46 -2.65
CA GLU A 140 -1.00 16.07 -2.48
C GLU A 140 -2.24 15.19 -2.35
N LEU A 141 -2.17 14.00 -2.95
CA LEU A 141 -3.26 13.03 -2.91
C LEU A 141 -2.76 11.67 -2.48
N GLN A 142 -3.58 10.98 -1.70
CA GLN A 142 -3.38 9.55 -1.43
C GLN A 142 -3.56 8.73 -2.69
N THR A 143 -2.89 7.58 -2.75
CA THR A 143 -2.86 6.70 -3.94
C THR A 143 -4.26 6.38 -4.52
N PRO A 144 -5.32 6.09 -3.73
CA PRO A 144 -6.66 5.83 -4.30
C PRO A 144 -7.25 7.05 -5.02
N ALA A 145 -7.15 8.24 -4.41
CA ALA A 145 -7.61 9.49 -5.00
C ALA A 145 -6.75 9.88 -6.21
N LEU A 146 -5.45 9.66 -6.14
CA LEU A 146 -4.51 9.87 -7.22
C LEU A 146 -4.81 9.00 -8.45
N MET A 147 -5.10 7.71 -8.25
CA MET A 147 -5.48 6.80 -9.33
C MET A 147 -6.78 7.22 -10.00
N ARG A 148 -7.74 7.71 -9.22
CA ARG A 148 -8.99 8.26 -9.74
C ARG A 148 -8.74 9.54 -10.54
N LEU A 149 -7.91 10.44 -10.03
CA LEU A 149 -7.50 11.66 -10.74
C LEU A 149 -6.79 11.31 -12.06
N LYS A 150 -5.83 10.39 -12.03
CA LYS A 150 -5.11 9.90 -13.21
C LYS A 150 -6.06 9.37 -14.29
N ARG A 151 -7.07 8.60 -13.90
CA ARG A 151 -8.12 8.13 -14.82
C ARG A 151 -8.88 9.29 -15.46
N CYS A 152 -9.28 10.28 -14.67
CA CYS A 152 -9.96 11.48 -15.17
C CYS A 152 -9.05 12.26 -16.15
N SER A 153 -7.77 12.43 -15.82
CA SER A 153 -6.81 13.11 -16.68
C SER A 153 -6.57 12.37 -17.99
N ILE A 154 -6.49 11.03 -17.98
CA ILE A 154 -6.38 10.23 -19.22
C ILE A 154 -7.65 10.36 -20.06
N GLN A 155 -8.83 10.33 -19.44
CA GLN A 155 -10.10 10.52 -20.15
C GLN A 155 -10.17 11.89 -20.87
N LEU A 156 -9.67 12.93 -20.22
CA LEU A 156 -9.64 14.29 -20.75
C LEU A 156 -8.47 14.55 -21.72
N GLY A 157 -7.59 13.56 -21.94
CA GLY A 157 -6.40 13.73 -22.78
C GLY A 157 -5.28 14.58 -22.16
N GLU A 158 -5.40 14.92 -20.87
CA GLU A 158 -4.41 15.71 -20.11
C GLU A 158 -3.19 14.89 -19.68
N LEU A 159 -3.33 13.57 -19.66
CA LEU A 159 -2.25 12.61 -19.42
C LEU A 159 -2.27 11.52 -20.48
N GLU A 160 -1.09 11.13 -20.94
CA GLU A 160 -0.91 10.00 -21.83
C GLU A 160 -1.17 8.70 -21.05
N SER A 161 -1.79 7.70 -21.68
CA SER A 161 -2.22 6.46 -21.01
C SER A 161 -1.08 5.59 -20.46
N TYR A 162 0.17 5.90 -20.79
CA TYR A 162 1.38 5.20 -20.36
C TYR A 162 2.17 5.90 -19.25
N VAL A 163 1.77 7.12 -18.87
CA VAL A 163 2.21 7.81 -17.64
C VAL A 163 1.39 7.29 -16.48
#